data_AF-A0A4V1RZY8-F1
#
_entry.id   AF-A0A4V1RZY8-F1
#
_cell.length_a   1.000
_cell.length_b   1.000
_cell.length_c   1.000
_cell.angle_alpha   90.00
_cell.angle_beta   90.00
_cell.angle_gamma   90.00
#
_symmetry.space_group_name_H-M   'P 1'
#
loop_
_entity.id
_entity.type
_entity.pdbx_description
1 polymer ?
#
loop_
_entity_poly.entity_id
_entity_poly.type
_entity_poly.pdbx_seq_one_letter_code
_entity_poly.pdbx_strand_id
1 'polypeptide(L)'
;MSKNNVLSTNEAIENLISTFNELNSNSIDELHNEPSPLEFMRYVARNTPFVIRGGASSWKACQDWNSAYLLSVMKGQNVNVAVTPYGNADMPTVPPGEESLVFAKPHYEDQPFEELLEYVARQDTDPDFPPDAEVRYAQTQNDNLHEEYITLFSDVQKDIPFARIALDKSPDAVNLWIGNSKSVTAMHKDNYENIYVQILGRKHFVLLPSLCHPCVNEQPLRPATYMRGENGMELKMDPTNDEAVPFAIWDPDKPEQNATKFSHLARPLRVTLNPGDMLYLPAMWYHKVLQSCAEEDEGFVLAVNYWYDLDFTGPLYPTSTFVRDISLGNRK
;
A
#
# COMPACT_ATOMS: atom_id res chain seq x y z
N MET A 1 46.04 24.40 -5.65
CA MET A 1 45.72 23.00 -5.33
C MET A 1 44.23 22.94 -5.02
N SER A 2 43.43 22.53 -6.00
CA SER A 2 41.99 22.31 -5.81
C SER A 2 41.84 21.16 -4.82
N LYS A 3 41.28 21.39 -3.64
CA LYS A 3 40.89 20.29 -2.76
C LYS A 3 39.82 19.51 -3.52
N ASN A 4 40.12 18.26 -3.88
CA ASN A 4 39.10 17.32 -4.33
C ASN A 4 38.09 17.17 -3.19
N ASN A 5 36.97 17.87 -3.29
CA ASN A 5 35.83 17.72 -2.38
C ASN A 5 35.14 16.40 -2.70
N VAL A 6 35.71 15.29 -2.23
CA VAL A 6 35.03 14.00 -2.22
C VAL A 6 34.11 13.99 -1.00
N LEU A 7 32.80 13.92 -1.22
CA LEU A 7 31.83 13.80 -0.14
C LEU A 7 32.01 12.45 0.57
N SER A 8 31.88 12.44 1.90
CA SER A 8 31.64 11.21 2.65
C SER A 8 30.34 10.56 2.20
N THR A 9 30.16 9.28 2.48
CA THR A 9 28.94 8.57 2.10
C THR A 9 27.67 9.18 2.71
N ASN A 10 27.75 9.69 3.94
CA ASN A 10 26.61 10.38 4.57
C ASN A 10 26.30 11.70 3.87
N GLU A 11 27.31 12.53 3.61
CA GLU A 11 27.12 13.79 2.87
C GLU A 11 26.58 13.55 1.45
N ALA A 12 26.98 12.46 0.80
CA ALA A 12 26.45 12.07 -0.51
C ALA A 12 24.96 11.67 -0.44
N ILE A 13 24.55 10.94 0.60
CA ILE A 13 23.13 10.59 0.84
C ILE A 13 22.30 11.84 1.15
N GLU A 14 22.80 12.71 2.05
CA GLU A 14 22.12 13.96 2.40
C GLU A 14 21.96 14.86 1.18
N ASN A 15 23.01 14.96 0.36
CA ASN A 15 22.97 15.71 -0.89
C ASN A 15 21.98 15.11 -1.90
N LEU A 16 21.95 13.78 -2.06
CA LEU A 16 20.98 13.10 -2.93
C LEU A 16 19.54 13.45 -2.56
N ILE A 17 19.18 13.30 -1.29
CA ILE A 17 17.81 13.54 -0.81
C ILE A 17 17.47 15.04 -0.87
N SER A 18 18.39 15.91 -0.45
CA SER A 18 18.17 17.36 -0.45
C SER A 18 18.04 17.93 -1.86
N THR A 19 18.90 17.51 -2.79
CA THR A 19 18.81 17.91 -4.21
C THR A 19 17.50 17.45 -4.83
N PHE A 20 17.05 16.22 -4.55
CA PHE A 20 15.74 15.76 -5.02
C PHE A 20 14.60 16.64 -4.47
N ASN A 21 14.64 16.92 -3.16
CA ASN A 21 13.65 17.76 -2.47
C ASN A 21 13.63 19.22 -2.95
N GLU A 22 14.74 19.75 -3.48
CA GLU A 22 14.84 21.10 -4.05
C GLU A 22 14.31 21.18 -5.48
N LEU A 23 14.46 20.10 -6.25
CA LEU A 23 14.10 20.06 -7.67
C LEU A 23 12.67 19.54 -7.92
N ASN A 24 12.07 18.86 -6.95
CA ASN A 24 10.75 18.24 -7.09
C ASN A 24 9.73 18.84 -6.12
N SER A 25 8.47 18.89 -6.55
CA SER A 25 7.38 19.35 -5.70
C SER A 25 7.17 18.41 -4.50
N ASN A 26 6.73 18.98 -3.39
CA ASN A 26 6.21 18.25 -2.23
C ASN A 26 4.69 18.05 -2.29
N SER A 27 4.06 18.34 -3.43
CA SER A 27 2.67 18.05 -3.73
C SER A 27 2.58 17.04 -4.86
N ILE A 28 1.53 16.22 -4.87
CA ILE A 28 1.24 15.34 -5.99
C ILE A 28 0.62 16.14 -7.16
N ASP A 29 0.94 15.76 -8.40
CA ASP A 29 0.25 16.30 -9.56
C ASP A 29 -1.18 15.78 -9.61
N GLU A 30 -2.14 16.68 -9.84
CA GLU A 30 -3.55 16.34 -10.02
C GLU A 30 -3.98 16.59 -11.47
N LEU A 31 -4.48 15.54 -12.11
CA LEU A 31 -5.04 15.54 -13.45
C LEU A 31 -6.56 15.50 -13.36
N HIS A 32 -7.24 16.15 -14.30
CA HIS A 32 -8.71 16.14 -14.39
C HIS A 32 -9.23 15.33 -15.58
N ASN A 33 -8.32 14.68 -16.32
CA ASN A 33 -8.62 13.77 -17.42
C ASN A 33 -7.54 12.68 -17.44
N GLU A 34 -7.85 11.52 -18.03
CA GLU A 34 -6.86 10.49 -18.26
C GLU A 34 -5.73 11.02 -19.16
N PRO A 35 -4.45 10.76 -18.82
CA PRO A 35 -3.33 11.13 -19.68
C PRO A 35 -3.33 10.27 -20.95
N SER A 36 -2.79 10.80 -22.04
CA SER A 36 -2.39 9.95 -23.17
C SER A 36 -1.29 8.97 -22.75
N PRO A 37 -1.11 7.83 -23.44
CA PRO A 37 -0.02 6.90 -23.16
C PRO A 37 1.37 7.57 -23.14
N LEU A 38 1.61 8.56 -24.00
CA LEU A 38 2.87 9.30 -24.03
C LEU A 38 3.04 10.21 -22.81
N GLU A 39 1.98 10.88 -22.36
CA GLU A 39 2.01 11.68 -21.14
C GLU A 39 2.24 10.80 -19.92
N PHE A 40 1.57 9.66 -19.84
CA PHE A 40 1.80 8.66 -18.81
C PHE A 40 3.26 8.17 -18.79
N MET A 41 3.83 7.82 -19.96
CA MET A 41 5.24 7.41 -20.02
C MET A 41 6.22 8.47 -19.54
N ARG A 42 5.89 9.76 -19.60
CA ARG A 42 6.73 10.81 -19.01
C ARG A 42 6.72 10.76 -17.49
N TYR A 43 5.63 10.34 -16.86
CA TYR A 43 5.57 10.10 -15.41
C TYR A 43 6.32 8.82 -15.02
N VAL A 44 6.15 7.74 -15.80
CA VAL A 44 6.91 6.48 -15.61
C VAL A 44 8.41 6.74 -15.71
N ALA A 45 8.88 7.43 -16.76
CA ALA A 45 10.29 7.74 -16.97
C ALA A 45 10.90 8.64 -15.87
N ARG A 46 10.09 9.51 -15.26
CA ARG A 46 10.49 10.34 -14.11
C ARG A 46 10.33 9.61 -12.77
N ASN A 47 9.65 8.46 -12.75
CA ASN A 47 9.24 7.74 -11.55
C ASN A 47 8.51 8.67 -10.57
N THR A 48 7.48 9.38 -11.04
CA THR A 48 6.72 10.37 -10.25
C THR A 48 5.23 10.03 -10.22
N PRO A 49 4.57 10.05 -9.04
CA PRO A 49 3.15 9.75 -8.91
C PRO A 49 2.28 10.90 -9.40
N PHE A 50 1.04 10.59 -9.76
CA PHE A 50 -0.03 11.58 -9.99
C PHE A 50 -1.39 11.01 -9.62
N VAL A 51 -2.38 11.88 -9.39
CA VAL A 51 -3.79 11.49 -9.22
C VAL A 51 -4.62 11.99 -10.39
N ILE A 52 -5.52 11.15 -10.90
CA ILE A 52 -6.61 11.56 -11.78
C ILE A 52 -7.86 11.71 -10.92
N ARG A 53 -8.31 12.95 -10.75
CA ARG A 53 -9.53 13.26 -10.00
C ARG A 53 -10.76 12.82 -10.77
N GLY A 54 -11.57 11.94 -10.18
CA GLY A 54 -12.78 11.39 -10.82
C GLY A 54 -12.52 10.56 -12.08
N GLY A 55 -11.30 10.04 -12.29
CA GLY A 55 -10.95 9.25 -13.48
C GLY A 55 -11.84 8.01 -13.68
N ALA A 56 -12.31 7.41 -12.59
CA ALA A 56 -13.18 6.24 -12.58
C ALA A 56 -14.66 6.56 -12.34
N SER A 57 -15.07 7.83 -12.25
CA SER A 57 -16.46 8.20 -11.89
C SER A 57 -17.53 7.68 -12.87
N SER A 58 -17.13 7.31 -14.09
CA SER A 58 -18.03 6.71 -15.10
C SER A 58 -18.11 5.19 -15.01
N TRP A 59 -17.29 4.54 -14.18
CA TRP A 59 -17.29 3.10 -14.03
C TRP A 59 -18.58 2.65 -13.35
N LYS A 60 -19.11 1.51 -13.79
CA LYS A 60 -20.29 0.91 -13.16
C LYS A 60 -20.04 0.66 -11.67
N ALA A 61 -18.85 0.21 -11.30
CA ALA A 61 -18.46 0.05 -9.91
C ALA A 61 -18.60 1.34 -9.08
N CYS A 62 -18.23 2.51 -9.61
CA CYS A 62 -18.35 3.79 -8.91
C CYS A 62 -19.78 4.36 -8.88
N GLN A 63 -20.68 3.87 -9.74
CA GLN A 63 -22.06 4.36 -9.84
C GLN A 63 -23.05 3.48 -9.08
N ASP A 64 -22.84 2.16 -9.13
CA ASP A 64 -23.84 1.18 -8.71
C ASP A 64 -23.46 0.45 -7.42
N TRP A 65 -22.17 0.34 -7.09
CA TRP A 65 -21.77 -0.46 -5.94
C TRP A 65 -22.15 0.23 -4.63
N ASN A 66 -22.83 -0.54 -3.79
CA ASN A 66 -23.13 -0.28 -2.40
C ASN A 66 -23.31 -1.66 -1.72
N SER A 67 -23.50 -1.70 -0.41
CA SER A 67 -23.69 -2.92 0.36
C SER A 67 -24.79 -3.80 -0.22
N ALA A 68 -25.96 -3.25 -0.56
CA ALA A 68 -27.06 -4.02 -1.12
C ALA A 68 -26.71 -4.67 -2.47
N TYR A 69 -26.02 -3.95 -3.35
CA TYR A 69 -25.54 -4.50 -4.62
C TYR A 69 -24.52 -5.61 -4.40
N LEU A 70 -23.50 -5.37 -3.57
CA LEU A 70 -22.43 -6.31 -3.29
C LEU A 70 -22.96 -7.59 -2.65
N LEU A 71 -23.82 -7.49 -1.63
CA LEU A 71 -24.47 -8.64 -0.99
C LEU A 71 -25.34 -9.46 -1.95
N SER A 72 -25.97 -8.80 -2.92
CA SER A 72 -26.77 -9.48 -3.95
C SER A 72 -25.89 -10.25 -4.94
N VAL A 73 -24.83 -9.62 -5.44
CA VAL A 73 -23.97 -10.18 -6.49
C VAL A 73 -23.03 -11.27 -5.95
N MET A 74 -22.50 -11.08 -4.74
CA MET A 74 -21.59 -12.02 -4.09
C MET A 74 -22.32 -13.07 -3.23
N LYS A 75 -23.65 -13.16 -3.34
CA LYS A 75 -24.46 -14.02 -2.48
C LYS A 75 -23.99 -15.47 -2.50
N GLY A 76 -23.72 -16.03 -1.33
CA GLY A 76 -23.29 -17.41 -1.14
C GLY A 76 -21.87 -17.71 -1.61
N GLN A 77 -21.05 -16.68 -1.86
CA GLN A 77 -19.63 -16.84 -2.17
C GLN A 77 -18.80 -16.67 -0.89
N ASN A 78 -17.70 -17.42 -0.82
CA ASN A 78 -16.69 -17.26 0.22
C ASN A 78 -15.51 -16.46 -0.32
N VAL A 79 -14.85 -15.73 0.57
CA VAL A 79 -13.69 -14.91 0.25
C VAL A 79 -12.63 -15.08 1.32
N ASN A 80 -11.37 -14.86 0.94
CA ASN A 80 -10.26 -14.96 1.86
C ASN A 80 -10.10 -13.68 2.68
N VAL A 81 -10.07 -13.81 4.00
CA VAL A 81 -10.07 -12.68 4.94
C VAL A 81 -8.81 -12.71 5.78
N ALA A 82 -8.05 -11.61 5.74
CA ALA A 82 -6.98 -11.36 6.70
C ALA A 82 -7.58 -10.90 8.03
N VAL A 83 -7.26 -11.61 9.10
CA VAL A 83 -7.70 -11.33 10.46
C VAL A 83 -6.50 -10.99 11.33
N THR A 84 -6.58 -9.85 12.02
CA THR A 84 -5.56 -9.37 12.96
C THR A 84 -6.21 -8.77 14.19
N PRO A 85 -5.54 -8.75 15.35
CA PRO A 85 -6.10 -8.10 16.54
C PRO A 85 -6.16 -6.58 16.43
N TYR A 86 -5.29 -5.94 15.62
CA TYR A 86 -5.12 -4.48 15.64
C TYR A 86 -5.12 -3.83 14.24
N GLY A 87 -5.52 -4.57 13.20
CA GLY A 87 -5.50 -4.06 11.82
C GLY A 87 -4.11 -3.92 11.23
N ASN A 88 -3.14 -4.67 11.76
CA ASN A 88 -1.72 -4.58 11.49
C ASN A 88 -1.20 -5.78 10.67
N ALA A 89 -1.90 -6.12 9.59
CA ALA A 89 -1.45 -7.16 8.69
C ALA A 89 -0.14 -6.75 7.99
N ASP A 90 0.80 -7.69 7.91
CA ASP A 90 2.08 -7.53 7.22
C ASP A 90 2.88 -6.31 7.73
N MET A 91 2.94 -6.16 9.06
CA MET A 91 3.50 -4.99 9.73
C MET A 91 4.57 -5.36 10.77
N PRO A 92 5.64 -4.56 10.92
CA PRO A 92 6.56 -4.66 12.06
C PRO A 92 5.81 -4.52 13.39
N THR A 93 5.85 -5.57 14.20
CA THR A 93 5.10 -5.65 15.46
C THR A 93 6.01 -6.17 16.56
N VAL A 94 5.89 -5.62 17.77
CA VAL A 94 6.55 -6.18 18.97
C VAL A 94 5.58 -7.17 19.60
N PRO A 95 5.89 -8.48 19.65
CA PRO A 95 5.03 -9.44 20.32
C PRO A 95 4.90 -9.12 21.82
N PRO A 96 3.76 -9.43 22.47
CA PRO A 96 3.60 -9.23 23.90
C PRO A 96 4.70 -9.96 24.71
N GLY A 97 5.40 -9.22 25.57
CA GLY A 97 6.47 -9.76 26.42
C GLY A 97 7.84 -9.92 25.74
N GLU A 98 7.96 -9.54 24.46
CA GLU A 98 9.22 -9.53 23.71
C GLU A 98 9.79 -8.10 23.59
N GLU A 99 11.08 -7.99 23.30
CA GLU A 99 11.75 -6.69 23.10
C GLU A 99 12.01 -6.38 21.61
N SER A 100 11.97 -7.38 20.74
CA SER A 100 12.35 -7.25 19.32
C SER A 100 11.16 -7.27 18.38
N LEU A 101 11.25 -6.49 17.30
CA LEU A 101 10.27 -6.48 16.21
C LEU A 101 10.29 -7.80 15.43
N VAL A 102 9.11 -8.25 15.03
CA VAL A 102 8.88 -9.32 14.05
C VAL A 102 8.04 -8.78 12.89
N PHE A 103 8.07 -9.48 11.76
CA PHE A 103 7.16 -9.21 10.66
C PHE A 103 5.87 -9.99 10.89
N ALA A 104 4.83 -9.31 11.37
CA ALA A 104 3.57 -9.95 11.73
C ALA A 104 2.66 -10.08 10.50
N LYS A 105 2.45 -11.32 10.07
CA LYS A 105 1.49 -11.69 9.03
C LYS A 105 0.11 -11.93 9.64
N PRO A 106 -0.97 -11.64 8.88
CA PRO A 106 -2.32 -11.91 9.36
C PRO A 106 -2.60 -13.41 9.43
N HIS A 107 -3.65 -13.76 10.15
CA HIS A 107 -4.30 -15.05 10.00
C HIS A 107 -5.26 -15.00 8.83
N TYR A 108 -5.22 -15.98 7.94
CA TYR A 108 -6.15 -16.04 6.81
C TYR A 108 -7.25 -17.07 7.07
N GLU A 109 -8.48 -16.67 6.81
CA GLU A 109 -9.67 -17.51 6.95
C GLU A 109 -10.60 -17.32 5.75
N ASP A 110 -11.20 -18.40 5.27
CA ASP A 110 -12.29 -18.29 4.31
C ASP A 110 -13.60 -17.97 5.06
N GLN A 111 -14.25 -16.86 4.70
CA GLN A 111 -15.50 -16.42 5.30
C GLN A 111 -16.56 -16.20 4.23
N PRO A 112 -17.87 -16.38 4.54
CA PRO A 112 -18.93 -15.91 3.66
C PRO A 112 -18.78 -14.40 3.41
N PHE A 113 -18.93 -13.97 2.16
CA PHE A 113 -18.78 -12.56 1.80
C PHE A 113 -19.72 -11.65 2.59
N GLU A 114 -20.95 -12.12 2.85
CA GLU A 114 -21.93 -11.35 3.62
C GLU A 114 -21.45 -11.11 5.06
N GLU A 115 -20.82 -12.11 5.68
CA GLU A 115 -20.29 -11.98 7.03
C GLU A 115 -19.14 -10.96 7.08
N LEU A 116 -18.22 -11.02 6.11
CA LEU A 116 -17.13 -10.04 6.00
C LEU A 116 -17.70 -8.62 5.87
N LEU A 117 -18.58 -8.40 4.91
CA LEU A 117 -19.05 -7.05 4.59
C LEU A 117 -19.85 -6.44 5.74
N GLU A 118 -20.76 -7.21 6.34
CA GLU A 118 -21.54 -6.77 7.50
C GLU A 118 -20.64 -6.49 8.70
N TYR A 119 -19.62 -7.34 8.95
CA TYR A 119 -18.68 -7.14 10.04
C TYR A 119 -17.88 -5.85 9.88
N VAL A 120 -17.26 -5.66 8.71
CA VAL A 120 -16.42 -4.50 8.40
C VAL A 120 -17.23 -3.21 8.49
N ALA A 121 -18.44 -3.19 7.93
CA ALA A 121 -19.35 -2.05 7.98
C ALA A 121 -19.74 -1.69 9.42
N ARG A 122 -20.16 -2.69 10.22
CA ARG A 122 -20.58 -2.48 11.61
C ARG A 122 -19.43 -2.02 12.50
N GLN A 123 -18.22 -2.52 12.28
CA GLN A 123 -17.06 -2.15 13.10
C GLN A 123 -16.75 -0.63 13.06
N ASP A 124 -17.09 0.06 11.96
CA ASP A 124 -16.93 1.52 11.84
C ASP A 124 -18.20 2.31 12.19
N THR A 125 -19.39 1.71 12.11
CA THR A 125 -20.68 2.44 12.22
C THR A 125 -21.46 2.18 13.51
N ASP A 126 -21.25 1.04 14.17
CA ASP A 126 -21.95 0.64 15.40
C ASP A 126 -21.17 1.17 16.62
N PRO A 127 -21.69 2.17 17.37
CA PRO A 127 -20.98 2.73 18.53
C PRO A 127 -20.78 1.73 19.67
N ASP A 128 -21.57 0.65 19.69
CA ASP A 128 -21.52 -0.41 20.69
C ASP A 128 -20.67 -1.61 20.21
N PHE A 129 -20.01 -1.50 19.05
CA PHE A 129 -19.10 -2.55 18.56
C PHE A 129 -17.94 -2.74 19.55
N PRO A 130 -17.56 -3.99 19.90
CA PRO A 130 -16.54 -4.21 20.91
C PRO A 130 -15.20 -3.57 20.51
N PRO A 131 -14.57 -2.75 21.38
CA PRO A 131 -13.36 -2.00 21.04
C PRO A 131 -12.12 -2.88 20.89
N ASP A 132 -12.16 -4.09 21.45
CA ASP A 132 -11.12 -5.13 21.41
C ASP A 132 -11.42 -6.21 20.36
N ALA A 133 -12.46 -6.00 19.53
CA ALA A 133 -12.76 -6.89 18.43
C ALA A 133 -11.60 -6.92 17.41
N GLU A 134 -11.40 -8.07 16.80
CA GLU A 134 -10.46 -8.24 15.69
C GLU A 134 -10.77 -7.32 14.52
N VAL A 135 -9.79 -7.14 13.65
CA VAL A 135 -9.91 -6.39 12.42
C VAL A 135 -9.85 -7.36 11.25
N ARG A 136 -10.84 -7.24 10.35
CA ARG A 136 -10.97 -8.05 9.13
C ARG A 136 -10.68 -7.20 7.90
N TYR A 137 -9.90 -7.74 6.98
CA TYR A 137 -9.53 -7.06 5.73
C TYR A 137 -9.42 -8.07 4.59
N ALA A 138 -10.19 -7.89 3.52
CA ALA A 138 -9.97 -8.61 2.26
C ALA A 138 -8.85 -7.92 1.50
N GLN A 139 -7.68 -8.57 1.45
CA GLN A 139 -6.43 -7.96 1.00
C GLN A 139 -5.48 -8.92 0.27
N THR A 140 -6.01 -10.02 -0.25
CA THR A 140 -5.22 -10.94 -1.06
C THR A 140 -4.73 -10.23 -2.33
N GLN A 141 -3.45 -10.40 -2.68
CA GLN A 141 -2.73 -9.64 -3.72
C GLN A 141 -2.28 -10.57 -4.87
N ASN A 142 -3.14 -11.51 -5.24
CA ASN A 142 -2.86 -12.62 -6.14
C ASN A 142 -3.84 -12.65 -7.32
N ASP A 143 -4.17 -11.48 -7.87
CA ASP A 143 -5.20 -11.36 -8.92
C ASP A 143 -6.61 -11.75 -8.42
N ASN A 144 -6.88 -11.44 -7.14
CA ASN A 144 -8.07 -11.91 -6.44
C ASN A 144 -9.39 -11.45 -7.09
N LEU A 145 -9.40 -10.38 -7.89
CA LEU A 145 -10.63 -9.94 -8.57
C LEU A 145 -11.07 -10.95 -9.64
N HIS A 146 -10.12 -11.62 -10.30
CA HIS A 146 -10.43 -12.67 -11.27
C HIS A 146 -10.69 -14.03 -10.62
N GLU A 147 -10.11 -14.29 -9.46
CA GLU A 147 -10.22 -15.59 -8.77
C GLU A 147 -11.39 -15.63 -7.77
N GLU A 148 -11.41 -14.68 -6.82
CA GLU A 148 -12.34 -14.64 -5.68
C GLU A 148 -13.59 -13.79 -5.96
N TYR A 149 -13.49 -12.75 -6.80
CA TYR A 149 -14.54 -11.76 -7.02
C TYR A 149 -15.01 -11.64 -8.48
N ILE A 150 -14.89 -12.72 -9.27
CA ILE A 150 -15.10 -12.70 -10.72
C ILE A 150 -16.47 -12.13 -11.15
N THR A 151 -17.50 -12.29 -10.32
CA THR A 151 -18.85 -11.74 -10.57
C THR A 151 -18.92 -10.21 -10.53
N LEU A 152 -17.95 -9.56 -9.88
CA LEU A 152 -17.80 -8.10 -9.83
C LEU A 152 -16.90 -7.57 -10.96
N PHE A 153 -16.07 -8.43 -11.56
CA PHE A 153 -15.05 -8.00 -12.53
C PHE A 153 -15.63 -7.27 -13.76
N SER A 154 -16.84 -7.62 -14.20
CA SER A 154 -17.47 -6.95 -15.36
C SER A 154 -17.85 -5.49 -15.12
N ASP A 155 -17.86 -5.04 -13.86
CA ASP A 155 -18.27 -3.67 -13.50
C ASP A 155 -17.09 -2.69 -13.40
N VAL A 156 -15.86 -3.21 -13.52
CA VAL A 156 -14.62 -2.42 -13.59
C VAL A 156 -13.99 -2.53 -14.98
N GLN A 157 -12.95 -1.74 -15.26
CA GLN A 157 -12.18 -1.92 -16.49
C GLN A 157 -11.33 -3.19 -16.41
N LYS A 158 -11.15 -3.88 -17.54
CA LYS A 158 -10.29 -5.08 -17.60
C LYS A 158 -8.80 -4.75 -17.52
N ASP A 159 -8.44 -3.61 -18.09
CA ASP A 159 -7.12 -2.99 -18.06
C ASP A 159 -7.30 -1.47 -18.08
N ILE A 160 -6.23 -0.72 -17.78
CA ILE A 160 -6.23 0.74 -17.85
C ILE A 160 -5.61 1.15 -19.19
N PRO A 161 -6.38 1.66 -20.17
CA PRO A 161 -5.92 1.79 -21.55
C PRO A 161 -4.64 2.61 -21.71
N PHE A 162 -4.51 3.75 -20.99
CA PHE A 162 -3.31 4.57 -21.08
C PHE A 162 -2.07 3.85 -20.53
N ALA A 163 -2.22 3.05 -19.49
CA ALA A 163 -1.12 2.31 -18.87
C ALA A 163 -0.74 1.09 -19.71
N ARG A 164 -1.73 0.28 -20.15
CA ARG A 164 -1.50 -0.89 -21.00
C ARG A 164 -0.79 -0.54 -22.29
N ILE A 165 -1.20 0.54 -22.97
CA ILE A 165 -0.58 0.96 -24.23
C ILE A 165 0.83 1.50 -24.00
N ALA A 166 1.03 2.27 -22.94
CA ALA A 166 2.31 2.89 -22.61
C ALA A 166 3.38 1.88 -22.18
N LEU A 167 3.01 0.94 -21.32
CA LEU A 167 3.88 -0.09 -20.77
C LEU A 167 4.01 -1.31 -21.69
N ASP A 168 3.23 -1.34 -22.78
CA ASP A 168 3.14 -2.43 -23.75
C ASP A 168 2.88 -3.80 -23.08
N LYS A 169 2.05 -3.82 -22.04
CA LYS A 169 1.69 -5.03 -21.29
C LYS A 169 0.33 -4.90 -20.61
N SER A 170 -0.35 -6.03 -20.45
CA SER A 170 -1.53 -6.13 -19.58
C SER A 170 -1.13 -6.11 -18.11
N PRO A 171 -2.05 -5.81 -17.18
CA PRO A 171 -1.77 -5.98 -15.75
C PRO A 171 -1.50 -7.46 -15.45
N ASP A 172 -0.53 -7.72 -14.58
CA ASP A 172 -0.19 -9.04 -14.04
C ASP A 172 -1.21 -9.48 -12.98
N ALA A 173 -1.80 -8.51 -12.27
CA ALA A 173 -2.86 -8.75 -11.31
C ALA A 173 -3.83 -7.56 -11.24
N VAL A 174 -5.10 -7.87 -11.02
CA VAL A 174 -6.15 -6.92 -10.64
C VAL A 174 -6.67 -7.34 -9.28
N ASN A 175 -6.41 -6.53 -8.25
CA ASN A 175 -6.81 -6.86 -6.89
C ASN A 175 -7.94 -5.95 -6.41
N LEU A 176 -8.86 -6.52 -5.65
CA LEU A 176 -9.93 -5.86 -4.94
C LEU A 176 -9.63 -5.87 -3.44
N TRP A 177 -9.93 -4.75 -2.79
CA TRP A 177 -9.64 -4.51 -1.38
C TRP A 177 -10.92 -4.09 -0.66
N ILE A 178 -11.29 -4.77 0.43
CA ILE A 178 -12.44 -4.40 1.29
C ILE A 178 -12.00 -4.38 2.74
N GLY A 179 -12.06 -3.21 3.37
CA GLY A 179 -11.74 -3.02 4.79
C GLY A 179 -12.42 -1.80 5.38
N ASN A 180 -11.94 -1.33 6.52
CA ASN A 180 -12.47 -0.16 7.23
C ASN A 180 -11.35 0.65 7.91
N SER A 181 -11.72 1.67 8.68
CA SER A 181 -10.77 2.60 9.31
C SER A 181 -9.74 1.96 10.25
N LYS A 182 -9.96 0.71 10.67
CA LYS A 182 -9.07 -0.01 11.60
C LYS A 182 -7.89 -0.68 10.91
N SER A 183 -7.95 -0.95 9.61
CA SER A 183 -6.83 -1.62 8.90
C SER A 183 -5.82 -0.60 8.37
N VAL A 184 -4.54 -0.86 8.61
CA VAL A 184 -3.43 -0.03 8.15
C VAL A 184 -2.40 -0.90 7.44
N THR A 185 -2.02 -0.50 6.24
CA THR A 185 -0.88 -1.09 5.53
C THR A 185 0.38 -0.28 5.87
N ALA A 186 1.36 -0.95 6.45
CA ALA A 186 2.62 -0.34 6.88
C ALA A 186 3.44 0.23 5.71
N MET A 187 4.44 1.06 6.01
CA MET A 187 5.34 1.61 5.00
C MET A 187 6.09 0.47 4.29
N HIS A 188 5.90 0.32 2.98
CA HIS A 188 6.54 -0.71 2.17
C HIS A 188 6.68 -0.23 0.72
N LYS A 189 7.29 -1.01 -0.16
CA LYS A 189 7.38 -0.71 -1.59
C LYS A 189 7.16 -1.98 -2.41
N ASP A 190 6.63 -1.79 -3.61
CA ASP A 190 6.40 -2.86 -4.58
C ASP A 190 7.27 -2.70 -5.81
N ASN A 191 7.47 -3.79 -6.54
CA ASN A 191 8.11 -3.78 -7.86
C ASN A 191 7.06 -3.68 -8.98
N TYR A 192 5.95 -2.98 -8.75
CA TYR A 192 4.86 -2.83 -9.71
C TYR A 192 4.58 -1.37 -10.01
N GLU A 193 4.34 -1.05 -11.27
CA GLU A 193 3.63 0.16 -11.65
C GLU A 193 2.15 -0.05 -11.26
N ASN A 194 1.65 0.72 -10.29
CA ASN A 194 0.36 0.47 -9.68
C ASN A 194 -0.64 1.59 -10.06
N ILE A 195 -1.76 1.21 -10.69
CA ILE A 195 -2.91 2.10 -10.86
C ILE A 195 -3.95 1.73 -9.81
N TYR A 196 -4.08 2.56 -8.77
CA TYR A 196 -4.97 2.34 -7.64
C TYR A 196 -6.25 3.17 -7.80
N VAL A 197 -7.42 2.53 -7.79
CA VAL A 197 -8.72 3.16 -8.06
C VAL A 197 -9.60 3.06 -6.81
N GLN A 198 -10.04 4.22 -6.32
CA GLN A 198 -10.91 4.28 -5.14
C GLN A 198 -12.37 4.16 -5.57
N ILE A 199 -13.12 3.19 -5.03
CA ILE A 199 -14.52 2.96 -5.40
C ILE A 199 -15.48 3.48 -4.31
N LEU A 200 -15.34 3.04 -3.06
CA LEU A 200 -16.18 3.43 -1.92
C LEU A 200 -15.35 3.84 -0.71
N GLY A 201 -15.76 4.85 0.04
CA GLY A 201 -14.95 5.41 1.12
C GLY A 201 -13.67 6.09 0.60
N ARG A 202 -12.66 6.23 1.46
CA ARG A 202 -11.41 6.95 1.16
C ARG A 202 -10.17 6.14 1.51
N LYS A 203 -9.13 6.26 0.69
CA LYS A 203 -7.77 5.80 0.99
C LYS A 203 -6.84 7.00 1.18
N HIS A 204 -5.95 6.90 2.16
CA HIS A 204 -4.96 7.91 2.50
C HIS A 204 -3.56 7.33 2.35
N PHE A 205 -2.84 7.79 1.34
CA PHE A 205 -1.48 7.39 1.04
C PHE A 205 -0.49 8.38 1.64
N VAL A 206 0.56 7.84 2.25
CA VAL A 206 1.79 8.57 2.58
C VAL A 206 2.91 7.99 1.74
N LEU A 207 3.45 8.78 0.81
CA LEU A 207 4.38 8.31 -0.22
C LEU A 207 5.78 8.90 -0.02
N LEU A 208 6.80 8.09 -0.27
CA LEU A 208 8.20 8.49 -0.29
C LEU A 208 8.89 7.88 -1.52
N PRO A 209 9.71 8.64 -2.26
CA PRO A 209 10.43 8.12 -3.42
C PRO A 209 11.44 7.03 -3.00
N SER A 210 11.84 6.16 -3.93
CA SER A 210 12.76 5.05 -3.62
C SER A 210 14.11 5.50 -3.03
N LEU A 211 14.60 6.69 -3.41
CA LEU A 211 15.81 7.30 -2.85
C LEU A 211 15.72 7.63 -1.36
N CYS A 212 14.52 7.61 -0.77
CA CYS A 212 14.30 7.76 0.67
C CYS A 212 14.51 6.46 1.45
N HIS A 213 15.01 5.37 0.84
CA HIS A 213 15.44 4.18 1.58
C HIS A 213 16.28 4.50 2.85
N PRO A 214 17.26 5.44 2.82
CA PRO A 214 18.03 5.77 4.01
C PRO A 214 17.18 6.28 5.18
N CYS A 215 16.00 6.83 4.91
CA CYS A 215 15.06 7.39 5.89
C CYS A 215 14.18 6.32 6.57
N VAL A 216 13.82 5.25 5.87
CA VAL A 216 12.75 4.32 6.31
C VAL A 216 13.20 3.25 7.31
N ASN A 217 14.47 3.29 7.71
CA ASN A 217 15.08 2.35 8.65
C ASN A 217 14.79 0.88 8.29
N GLU A 218 15.00 0.45 7.05
CA GLU A 218 14.74 -0.96 6.69
C GLU A 218 15.55 -1.93 7.56
N GLN A 219 14.91 -2.94 8.15
CA GLN A 219 15.54 -3.97 9.00
C GLN A 219 15.10 -5.37 8.56
N PRO A 220 15.97 -6.39 8.71
CA PRO A 220 15.56 -7.78 8.53
C PRO A 220 14.71 -8.23 9.73
N LEU A 221 13.45 -8.56 9.49
CA LEU A 221 12.50 -8.99 10.51
C LEU A 221 12.17 -10.48 10.37
N ARG A 222 12.24 -11.23 11.47
CA ARG A 222 11.79 -12.63 11.46
C ARG A 222 10.27 -12.69 11.25
N PRO A 223 9.75 -13.57 10.40
CA PRO A 223 8.32 -13.68 10.17
C PRO A 223 7.62 -14.37 11.34
N ALA A 224 6.43 -13.89 11.65
CA ALA A 224 5.50 -14.50 12.59
C ALA A 224 4.08 -14.36 12.04
N THR A 225 3.20 -15.31 12.33
CA THR A 225 1.83 -15.32 11.84
C THR A 225 0.85 -15.27 13.00
N TYR A 226 -0.16 -14.41 12.92
CA TYR A 226 -1.27 -14.46 13.87
C TYR A 226 -2.04 -15.78 13.72
N MET A 227 -2.41 -16.38 14.85
CA MET A 227 -3.13 -17.64 14.90
C MET A 227 -4.24 -17.55 15.95
N ARG A 228 -5.39 -18.18 15.67
CA ARG A 228 -6.46 -18.36 16.66
C ARG A 228 -5.95 -19.13 17.88
N GLY A 229 -6.05 -18.54 19.06
CA GLY A 229 -5.81 -19.15 20.37
C GLY A 229 -7.08 -19.25 21.20
N GLU A 230 -6.97 -19.78 22.43
CA GLU A 230 -8.12 -19.96 23.33
C GLU A 230 -8.71 -18.62 23.81
N ASN A 231 -7.88 -17.57 23.90
CA ASN A 231 -8.24 -16.25 24.41
C ASN A 231 -8.10 -15.13 23.35
N GLY A 232 -8.20 -15.48 22.06
CA GLY A 232 -8.05 -14.55 20.94
C GLY A 232 -6.82 -14.82 20.09
N MET A 233 -6.37 -13.81 19.34
CA MET A 233 -5.30 -13.95 18.36
C MET A 233 -3.92 -13.87 19.00
N GLU A 234 -3.07 -14.86 18.74
CA GLU A 234 -1.70 -14.94 19.23
C GLU A 234 -0.72 -14.87 18.07
N LEU A 235 0.33 -14.07 18.21
CA LEU A 235 1.40 -13.99 17.21
C LEU A 235 2.42 -15.10 17.46
N LYS A 236 2.57 -16.02 16.50
CA LYS A 236 3.48 -17.19 16.62
C LYS A 236 4.57 -17.10 15.56
N MET A 237 5.82 -17.30 15.98
CA MET A 237 6.96 -17.36 15.06
C MET A 237 6.77 -18.47 14.04
N ASP A 238 7.12 -18.21 12.79
CA ASP A 238 6.99 -19.20 11.73
C ASP A 238 8.10 -20.27 11.87
N PRO A 239 7.76 -21.54 12.13
CA PRO A 239 8.78 -22.56 12.42
C PRO A 239 9.53 -23.04 11.18
N THR A 240 9.01 -22.76 9.99
CA THR A 240 9.54 -23.24 8.70
C THR A 240 10.12 -22.12 7.84
N ASN A 241 10.07 -20.87 8.29
CA ASN A 241 10.60 -19.72 7.57
C ASN A 241 11.52 -18.90 8.47
N ASP A 242 12.82 -19.22 8.42
CA ASP A 242 13.86 -18.45 9.11
C ASP A 242 14.40 -17.29 8.27
N GLU A 243 13.94 -17.12 7.03
CA GLU A 243 14.42 -16.03 6.18
C GLU A 243 13.81 -14.71 6.65
N ALA A 244 14.68 -13.81 7.12
CA ALA A 244 14.26 -12.51 7.60
C ALA A 244 13.76 -11.65 6.43
N VAL A 245 12.60 -11.03 6.62
CA VAL A 245 11.96 -10.14 5.66
C VAL A 245 12.52 -8.73 5.83
N PRO A 246 13.21 -8.14 4.82
CA PRO A 246 13.62 -6.75 4.89
C PRO A 246 12.39 -5.85 4.84
N PHE A 247 12.17 -5.05 5.88
CA PHE A 247 10.96 -4.22 5.98
C PHE A 247 11.26 -2.87 6.63
N ALA A 248 10.56 -1.81 6.20
CA ALA A 248 10.71 -0.48 6.77
C ALA A 248 10.04 -0.39 8.15
N ILE A 249 10.80 0.02 9.17
CA ILE A 249 10.28 0.15 10.55
C ILE A 249 10.10 1.60 11.00
N TRP A 250 10.50 2.58 10.19
CA TRP A 250 10.24 4.00 10.46
C TRP A 250 8.95 4.47 9.79
N ASP A 251 8.14 5.23 10.53
CA ASP A 251 6.89 5.83 10.06
C ASP A 251 6.99 7.36 10.13
N PRO A 252 6.80 8.10 9.02
CA PRO A 252 6.81 9.56 9.02
C PRO A 252 5.72 10.19 9.91
N ASP A 253 4.64 9.47 10.24
CA ASP A 253 3.62 9.93 11.19
C ASP A 253 4.06 9.79 12.65
N LYS A 254 5.14 9.06 12.92
CA LYS A 254 5.77 8.89 14.23
C LYS A 254 7.27 9.21 14.11
N PRO A 255 7.64 10.46 13.77
CA PRO A 255 8.96 10.79 13.23
C PRO A 255 10.13 10.44 14.16
N GLU A 256 9.92 10.40 15.47
CA GLU A 256 10.93 10.05 16.48
C GLU A 256 11.13 8.54 16.67
N GLN A 257 10.13 7.71 16.33
CA GLN A 257 10.19 6.27 16.54
C GLN A 257 10.93 5.58 15.40
N ASN A 258 11.96 4.81 15.72
CA ASN A 258 12.81 4.11 14.74
C ASN A 258 13.47 5.06 13.71
N ALA A 259 13.68 6.33 14.06
CA ALA A 259 14.30 7.29 13.17
C ALA A 259 15.75 6.91 12.84
N THR A 260 16.14 7.20 11.61
CA THR A 260 17.54 7.25 11.20
C THR A 260 18.04 8.69 11.25
N LYS A 261 19.36 8.88 11.15
CA LYS A 261 19.93 10.22 10.97
C LYS A 261 19.43 10.94 9.72
N PHE A 262 18.90 10.23 8.71
CA PHE A 262 18.40 10.82 7.47
C PHE A 262 16.89 11.05 7.48
N SER A 263 16.15 10.50 8.45
CA SER A 263 14.68 10.53 8.45
C SER A 263 14.10 11.95 8.45
N HIS A 264 14.80 12.90 9.07
CA HIS A 264 14.43 14.32 9.07
C HIS A 264 14.49 15.00 7.68
N LEU A 265 15.16 14.38 6.70
CA LEU A 265 15.22 14.85 5.32
C LEU A 265 14.04 14.36 4.47
N ALA A 266 13.27 13.39 4.95
CA ALA A 266 12.12 12.88 4.23
C ALA A 266 11.05 13.96 4.07
N ARG A 267 10.51 14.12 2.87
CA ARG A 267 9.35 14.97 2.58
C ARG A 267 8.21 14.12 2.03
N PRO A 268 7.36 13.54 2.89
CA PRO A 268 6.30 12.65 2.44
C PRO A 268 5.26 13.39 1.60
N LEU A 269 4.88 12.81 0.46
CA LEU A 269 3.67 13.24 -0.26
C LEU A 269 2.47 12.60 0.43
N ARG A 270 1.40 13.37 0.64
CA ARG A 270 0.15 12.88 1.25
C ARG A 270 -0.99 13.03 0.29
N VAL A 271 -1.69 11.93 0.05
CA VAL A 271 -2.71 11.84 -0.99
C VAL A 271 -3.94 11.16 -0.42
N THR A 272 -5.08 11.84 -0.48
CA THR A 272 -6.38 11.23 -0.22
C THR A 272 -7.07 10.97 -1.55
N LEU A 273 -7.49 9.73 -1.77
CA LEU A 273 -8.35 9.33 -2.88
C LEU A 273 -9.80 9.31 -2.41
N ASN A 274 -10.65 10.02 -3.13
CA ASN A 274 -12.11 9.97 -2.95
C ASN A 274 -12.71 8.96 -3.94
N PRO A 275 -13.98 8.55 -3.76
CA PRO A 275 -14.68 7.73 -4.73
C PRO A 275 -14.55 8.27 -6.17
N GLY A 276 -14.05 7.42 -7.07
CA GLY A 276 -13.77 7.75 -8.47
C GLY A 276 -12.36 8.24 -8.77
N ASP A 277 -11.53 8.56 -7.78
CA ASP A 277 -10.14 8.97 -8.01
C ASP A 277 -9.25 7.77 -8.40
N MET A 278 -8.26 8.02 -9.27
CA MET A 278 -7.21 7.06 -9.61
C MET A 278 -5.84 7.60 -9.21
N LEU A 279 -5.01 6.81 -8.54
CA LEU A 279 -3.61 7.12 -8.25
C LEU A 279 -2.71 6.28 -9.14
N TYR A 280 -1.81 6.91 -9.88
CA TYR A 280 -0.61 6.24 -10.33
C TYR A 280 0.44 6.28 -9.22
N LEU A 281 0.73 5.11 -8.66
CA LEU A 281 1.79 4.86 -7.70
C LEU A 281 2.94 4.15 -8.43
N PRO A 282 4.06 4.85 -8.70
CA PRO A 282 5.16 4.28 -9.46
C PRO A 282 5.83 3.13 -8.73
N ALA A 283 6.41 2.21 -9.50
CA ALA A 283 7.24 1.14 -8.93
C ALA A 283 8.34 1.70 -8.02
N MET A 284 8.68 0.93 -6.99
CA MET A 284 9.70 1.21 -5.97
C MET A 284 9.39 2.36 -5.00
N TRP A 285 8.24 3.03 -5.12
CA TRP A 285 7.83 4.04 -4.15
C TRP A 285 7.43 3.41 -2.82
N TYR A 286 7.98 3.96 -1.75
CA TYR A 286 7.55 3.64 -0.40
C TYR A 286 6.18 4.24 -0.15
N HIS A 287 5.25 3.46 0.37
CA HIS A 287 3.91 3.89 0.64
C HIS A 287 3.35 3.24 1.91
N LYS A 288 2.65 4.05 2.70
CA LYS A 288 1.80 3.62 3.81
C LYS A 288 0.35 3.97 3.45
N VAL A 289 -0.58 3.10 3.78
CA VAL A 289 -1.99 3.26 3.39
C VAL A 289 -2.88 3.18 4.63
N LEU A 290 -3.65 4.23 4.86
CA LEU A 290 -4.77 4.24 5.78
C LEU A 290 -6.07 4.36 4.99
N GLN A 291 -7.20 4.20 5.65
CA GLN A 291 -8.51 4.33 5.02
C GLN A 291 -9.55 4.89 5.98
N SER A 292 -10.61 5.48 5.45
CA SER A 292 -11.69 6.05 6.26
C SER A 292 -13.01 6.08 5.51
N CYS A 293 -14.09 6.17 6.29
CA CYS A 293 -15.44 6.42 5.86
C CYS A 293 -15.88 7.79 6.42
N ALA A 294 -16.65 8.55 5.65
CA ALA A 294 -17.40 9.70 6.15
C ALA A 294 -18.70 9.23 6.83
N GLU A 295 -19.37 10.14 7.53
CA GLU A 295 -20.61 9.82 8.27
C GLU A 295 -21.74 9.33 7.35
N GLU A 296 -21.74 9.78 6.09
CA GLU A 296 -22.69 9.37 5.06
C GLU A 296 -22.34 8.05 4.34
N ASP A 297 -21.15 7.50 4.57
CA ASP A 297 -20.70 6.24 3.95
C ASP A 297 -21.27 5.02 4.71
N GLU A 298 -21.31 3.85 4.06
CA GLU A 298 -21.89 2.61 4.63
C GLU A 298 -20.94 1.85 5.59
N GLY A 299 -19.90 2.51 6.09
CA GLY A 299 -18.97 1.94 7.08
C GLY A 299 -17.86 1.03 6.54
N PHE A 300 -17.69 0.92 5.22
CA PHE A 300 -16.59 0.17 4.63
C PHE A 300 -15.95 0.90 3.46
N VAL A 301 -14.70 0.57 3.19
CA VAL A 301 -13.88 1.11 2.11
C VAL A 301 -13.63 0.02 1.09
N LEU A 302 -13.83 0.36 -0.19
CA LEU A 302 -13.59 -0.54 -1.31
C LEU A 302 -12.70 0.14 -2.35
N ALA A 303 -11.63 -0.56 -2.77
CA ALA A 303 -10.77 -0.13 -3.88
C ALA A 303 -10.43 -1.29 -4.81
N VAL A 304 -10.02 -0.96 -6.04
CA VAL A 304 -9.46 -1.89 -7.02
C VAL A 304 -8.13 -1.35 -7.50
N ASN A 305 -7.12 -2.20 -7.67
CA ASN A 305 -5.83 -1.79 -8.22
C ASN A 305 -5.37 -2.71 -9.34
N TYR A 306 -4.57 -2.16 -10.24
CA TYR A 306 -3.98 -2.84 -11.38
C TYR A 306 -2.46 -2.80 -11.24
N TRP A 307 -1.84 -3.98 -11.16
CA TRP A 307 -0.40 -4.12 -11.07
C TRP A 307 0.18 -4.50 -12.42
N TYR A 308 1.18 -3.74 -12.85
CA TYR A 308 1.99 -4.02 -14.04
C TYR A 308 3.43 -4.17 -13.58
N ASP A 309 4.06 -5.32 -13.84
CA ASP A 309 5.40 -5.64 -13.37
C ASP A 309 6.40 -4.59 -13.86
N LEU A 310 7.31 -4.19 -12.97
CA LEU A 310 8.36 -3.23 -13.29
C LEU A 310 9.18 -3.74 -14.48
N ASP A 311 9.44 -2.88 -15.44
CA ASP A 311 10.53 -3.14 -16.37
C ASP A 311 11.87 -3.00 -15.63
N PHE A 312 12.48 -4.14 -15.30
CA PHE A 312 13.78 -4.19 -14.63
C PHE A 312 14.94 -3.75 -15.54
N THR A 313 14.67 -3.48 -16.82
CA THR A 313 15.65 -2.84 -17.69
C THR A 313 15.78 -1.35 -17.36
N GLY A 314 16.98 -0.79 -17.56
CA GLY A 314 17.26 0.60 -17.24
C GLY A 314 17.73 0.84 -15.79
N PRO A 315 17.85 2.12 -15.38
CA PRO A 315 18.60 2.47 -14.18
C PRO A 315 17.79 2.39 -12.88
N LEU A 316 16.45 2.39 -12.91
CA LEU A 316 15.62 2.58 -11.70
C LEU A 316 15.91 1.55 -10.61
N TYR A 317 15.79 0.25 -10.94
CA TYR A 317 16.05 -0.82 -9.99
C TYR A 317 17.51 -0.84 -9.48
N PRO A 318 18.55 -0.88 -10.35
CA PRO A 318 19.94 -0.94 -9.86
C PRO A 318 20.35 0.31 -9.08
N THR A 319 19.86 1.50 -9.42
CA THR A 319 20.15 2.73 -8.64
C THR A 319 19.44 2.72 -7.29
N SER A 320 18.18 2.27 -7.22
CA SER A 320 17.45 2.14 -5.95
C SER A 320 18.13 1.11 -5.04
N THR A 321 18.54 -0.03 -5.59
CA THR A 321 19.30 -1.07 -4.86
C THR A 321 20.67 -0.56 -4.41
N PHE A 322 21.38 0.21 -5.25
CA PHE A 322 22.65 0.84 -4.87
C PHE A 322 22.48 1.78 -3.67
N VAL A 323 21.47 2.65 -3.68
CA VAL A 323 21.18 3.56 -2.53
C VAL A 323 20.86 2.75 -1.28
N ARG A 324 20.07 1.68 -1.42
CA ARG A 324 19.77 0.74 -0.34
C ARG A 324 21.03 0.11 0.25
N ASP A 325 21.87 -0.50 -0.58
CA ASP A 325 23.04 -1.25 -0.13
C ASP A 325 24.07 -0.33 0.54
N ILE A 326 24.28 0.86 -0.01
CA ILE A 326 25.14 1.89 0.59
C ILE A 326 24.56 2.35 1.94
N SER A 327 23.25 2.54 2.03
CA SER A 327 22.59 2.92 3.27
C SER A 327 22.70 1.85 4.35
N LEU A 328 22.56 0.56 4.00
CA LEU A 328 22.67 -0.55 4.94
C LEU A 328 24.13 -0.77 5.37
N GLY A 329 25.07 -0.64 4.44
CA GLY A 329 26.51 -0.71 4.72
C GLY A 329 26.97 0.35 5.70
N ASN A 330 26.45 1.58 5.60
CA ASN A 330 26.76 2.68 6.53
C ASN A 330 26.20 2.51 7.96
N ARG A 331 25.40 1.49 8.23
CA ARG A 331 24.89 1.20 9.58
C ARG A 331 25.80 0.24 10.36
N LYS A 332 26.70 -0.47 9.67
CA LYS A 332 27.69 -1.36 10.28
C LYS A 332 28.92 -0.59 10.74
#